data_AF-A0A838RH01-F1
#
_entry.id   AF-A0A838RH01-F1
#
_cell.length_a   1.000
_cell.length_b   1.000
_cell.length_c   1.000
_cell.angle_alpha   90.00
_cell.angle_beta   90.00
_cell.angle_gamma   90.00
#
_symmetry.space_group_name_H-M   'P 1'
#
loop_
_entity.id
_entity.type
_entity.pdbx_description
1 polymer ?
#
loop_
_entity_poly.entity_id
_entity_poly.type
_entity_poly.pdbx_seq_one_letter_code
_entity_poly.pdbx_strand_id
1 'polypeptide(L)' 'TDSGLDIDALRIVAAGVNKLRSQDRSFIVVTHYQRMLNYIVPDHVHVLSSGRIVRSGGKELALELEARGYEWVEAAEAMA' A
#
# COMPACT_ATOMS: atom_id res chain seq x y z
N THR A 1 -13.35 -6.75 -12.55
CA THR A 1 -12.40 -6.79 -13.68
C THR A 1 -11.73 -5.45 -13.77
N ASP A 2 -10.60 -5.35 -13.10
CA ASP A 2 -9.63 -4.27 -13.27
C ASP A 2 -8.88 -4.60 -14.58
N SER A 3 -9.29 -3.89 -15.62
CA SER A 3 -8.94 -4.14 -17.02
C SER A 3 -7.61 -3.43 -17.29
N GLY A 4 -6.72 -3.97 -18.13
CA GLY A 4 -5.34 -3.47 -18.32
C GLY A 4 -5.11 -1.96 -18.51
N LEU A 5 -6.15 -1.16 -18.81
CA LEU A 5 -6.17 0.31 -18.68
C LEU A 5 -5.75 0.81 -17.29
N ASP A 6 -6.13 0.10 -16.23
CA ASP A 6 -5.83 0.45 -14.83
C ASP A 6 -4.34 0.30 -14.53
N ILE A 7 -3.63 -0.64 -15.18
CA ILE A 7 -2.18 -0.80 -15.04
C ILE A 7 -1.43 0.40 -15.60
N ASP A 8 -1.84 0.90 -16.77
CA ASP A 8 -1.21 2.08 -17.38
C ASP A 8 -1.48 3.34 -16.55
N ALA A 9 -2.70 3.49 -16.03
CA ALA A 9 -3.04 4.58 -15.11
C ALA A 9 -2.18 4.53 -13.84
N LEU A 10 -2.01 3.35 -13.23
CA LEU A 10 -1.15 3.15 -12.05
C LEU A 10 0.30 3.52 -12.35
N ARG A 11 0.83 3.16 -13.52
CA ARG A 11 2.19 3.53 -13.93
C ARG A 11 2.36 5.04 -14.09
N ILE A 12 1.39 5.73 -14.67
CA ILE A 12 1.42 7.19 -14.83
C ILE A 12 1.38 7.87 -13.46
N VAL A 13 0.49 7.44 -12.57
CA VAL A 13 0.39 7.98 -11.21
C VAL A 13 1.69 7.75 -10.43
N ALA A 14 2.23 6.53 -10.48
CA ALA A 14 3.49 6.20 -9.82
C ALA A 14 4.67 7.02 -10.35
N ALA A 15 4.77 7.22 -11.67
CA ALA A 15 5.79 8.08 -12.27
C ALA A 15 5.66 9.53 -11.78
N GLY A 16 4.44 10.04 -11.67
CA GLY A 16 4.15 11.37 -11.12
C GLY A 16 4.60 11.50 -9.66
N VAL A 17 4.20 10.55 -8.80
CA VAL A 17 4.58 10.54 -7.37
C VAL A 17 6.11 10.49 -7.22
N ASN A 18 6.77 9.56 -7.93
CA ASN A 18 8.22 9.41 -7.85
C ASN A 18 8.97 10.64 -8.34
N LYS A 19 8.49 11.33 -9.38
CA LYS A 19 9.08 12.58 -9.88
C LYS A 19 8.94 13.75 -8.90
N LEU A 20 7.89 13.74 -8.08
CA LEU A 20 7.61 14.80 -7.11
C LEU A 20 8.11 14.49 -5.70
N ARG A 21 8.74 13.32 -5.47
CA ARG A 21 9.40 12.99 -4.21
C ARG A 21 10.53 13.99 -3.92
N SER A 22 10.47 14.59 -2.74
CA SER A 22 11.48 15.50 -2.21
C SER A 22 11.40 15.50 -0.69
N GLN A 23 12.43 15.99 0.00
CA GLN A 23 12.44 16.07 1.47
C GLN A 23 11.32 16.99 2.01
N ASP A 24 10.89 17.98 1.23
CA ASP A 24 9.84 18.94 1.62
C ASP A 24 8.41 18.47 1.25
N ARG A 25 8.23 17.24 0.76
CA ARG A 25 6.92 16.70 0.35
C ARG A 25 6.68 15.30 0.90
N SER A 26 5.49 15.12 1.44
CA SER A 26 4.98 13.82 1.89
C SER A 26 3.80 13.39 1.02
N PHE A 27 3.66 12.08 0.83
CA PHE A 27 2.56 11.46 0.09
C PHE A 27 1.89 10.43 0.97
N ILE A 28 0.56 10.44 0.97
CA ILE A 28 -0.25 9.36 1.53
C ILE A 28 -0.97 8.71 0.37
N VAL A 29 -0.71 7.42 0.17
CA VAL A 29 -1.30 6.66 -0.91
C VAL A 29 -2.23 5.61 -0.31
N VAL A 30 -3.53 5.73 -0.57
CA VAL A 30 -4.55 4.81 -0.08
C VAL A 30 -4.89 3.81 -1.19
N THR A 31 -4.70 2.52 -0.92
CA THR A 31 -4.95 1.48 -1.92
C THR A 31 -5.31 0.15 -1.29
N HIS A 32 -6.11 -0.61 -2.03
CA HIS A 32 -6.33 -2.04 -1.81
C HIS A 32 -5.57 -2.91 -2.84
N TYR A 33 -4.90 -2.29 -3.82
CA TYR A 33 -4.09 -2.98 -4.83
C TYR A 33 -2.64 -3.13 -4.39
N GLN A 34 -2.26 -4.36 -4.05
CA GLN A 34 -0.89 -4.72 -3.68
C GLN A 34 0.11 -4.40 -4.81
N ARG A 35 -0.30 -4.53 -6.08
CA ARG A 35 0.55 -4.23 -7.24
C ARG A 35 1.06 -2.78 -7.29
N MET A 36 0.38 -1.82 -6.66
CA MET A 36 0.87 -0.44 -6.66
C MET A 36 2.19 -0.30 -5.89
N LEU A 37 2.44 -1.18 -4.91
CA LEU A 37 3.65 -1.21 -4.10
C LEU A 37 4.88 -1.63 -4.93
N ASN A 38 4.66 -2.26 -6.10
CA ASN A 38 5.73 -2.54 -7.07
C ASN A 38 6.20 -1.30 -7.84
N TYR A 39 5.37 -0.25 -7.92
CA TYR A 39 5.68 0.98 -8.66
C TYR A 39 6.07 2.16 -7.75
N ILE A 40 5.56 2.17 -6.52
CA ILE A 40 5.89 3.16 -5.49
C ILE A 40 6.39 2.41 -4.27
N VAL A 41 7.69 2.53 -3.96
CA VAL A 41 8.26 1.96 -2.74
C VAL A 41 7.91 2.88 -1.56
N PRO A 42 7.05 2.45 -0.63
CA PRO A 42 6.67 3.27 0.51
C PRO A 42 7.76 3.26 1.58
N ASP A 43 7.86 4.36 2.32
CA ASP A 43 8.72 4.45 3.51
C ASP A 43 8.02 3.82 4.73
N HIS A 44 6.70 4.00 4.80
CA HIS A 44 5.83 3.44 5.84
C HIS A 44 4.56 2.83 5.22
N VAL A 45 4.13 1.70 5.77
CA VAL A 45 2.91 0.98 5.38
C VAL A 45 2.01 0.87 6.61
N HIS A 46 0.74 1.22 6.43
CA HIS A 46 -0.30 1.12 7.47
C HIS A 46 -1.46 0.29 6.95
N VAL A 47 -1.92 -0.69 7.75
CA VAL A 47 -3.12 -1.47 7.45
C VAL A 47 -4.28 -0.90 8.26
N LEU A 48 -5.33 -0.49 7.54
CA LEU A 48 -6.55 0.04 8.13
C LEU A 48 -7.62 -1.05 8.14
N SER A 49 -8.17 -1.37 9.30
CA SER A 49 -9.29 -2.28 9.51
C SER A 49 -10.24 -1.68 10.54
N SER A 50 -11.56 -1.85 10.35
CA SER A 50 -12.60 -1.33 11.25
C SER A 50 -12.44 0.16 11.64
N GLY A 51 -11.93 0.98 10.72
CA GLY A 51 -11.68 2.41 10.95
C GLY A 51 -10.47 2.72 11.83
N ARG A 52 -9.61 1.75 12.12
CA ARG A 52 -8.39 1.89 12.92
C ARG A 52 -7.17 1.34 12.20
N ILE A 53 -5.99 1.91 12.50
CA ILE A 53 -4.72 1.34 12.03
C ILE A 53 -4.40 0.16 12.93
N VAL A 54 -4.52 -1.05 12.38
CA VAL A 54 -4.30 -2.30 13.12
C VAL A 54 -2.86 -2.79 13.02
N ARG A 55 -2.13 -2.39 11.97
CA ARG A 55 -0.70 -2.72 11.81
C ARG A 55 0.04 -1.61 11.08
N SER A 56 1.29 -1.39 11.47
CA SER A 56 2.20 -0.46 10.81
C SER A 56 3.57 -1.10 10.64
N GLY A 57 4.27 -0.78 9.56
CA GLY A 57 5.59 -1.33 9.28
C GLY A 57 6.28 -0.63 8.12
N GLY A 58 7.46 -1.13 7.75
CA GLY A 58 8.16 -0.70 6.54
C GLY A 58 7.62 -1.39 5.28
N LYS A 59 8.37 -1.31 4.19
CA LYS A 59 8.07 -2.01 2.92
C LYS A 59 7.95 -3.53 3.09
N GLU A 60 8.57 -4.12 4.11
CA GLU A 60 8.50 -5.55 4.40
C GLU A 60 7.05 -5.97 4.73
N LEU A 61 6.28 -5.09 5.37
CA LEU A 61 4.86 -5.32 5.64
C LEU A 61 4.05 -5.45 4.34
N ALA A 62 4.39 -4.65 3.32
CA ALA A 62 3.77 -4.77 2.00
C ALA A 62 4.04 -6.12 1.35
N LEU A 63 5.28 -6.63 1.44
CA LEU A 63 5.66 -7.94 0.92
C LEU A 63 4.96 -9.08 1.66
N GLU A 64 4.83 -8.97 2.99
CA GLU A 64 4.09 -9.95 3.79
C GLU A 64 2.61 -10.01 3.41
N LEU A 65 1.98 -8.85 3.19
CA LEU A 65 0.58 -8.75 2.75
C LEU A 65 0.36 -9.37 1.36
N GLU A 66 1.30 -9.18 0.44
CA GLU A 66 1.23 -9.81 -0.89
C GLU A 66 1.36 -11.34 -0.80
N ALA A 67 2.26 -11.83 0.04
CA ALA A 67 2.51 -13.26 0.17
C ALA A 67 1.41 -14.02 0.93
N ARG A 68 0.81 -13.40 1.96
CA ARG A 68 -0.10 -14.07 2.91
C ARG A 68 -1.55 -13.58 2.82
N GLY A 69 -1.84 -12.58 1.99
CA GLY A 69 -3.13 -11.90 1.97
C GLY A 69 -3.36 -11.02 3.21
N TYR A 70 -4.61 -10.60 3.44
CA TYR A 70 -4.99 -9.72 4.56
C TYR A 70 -5.55 -10.48 5.78
N GLU A 71 -5.91 -11.76 5.64
CA GLU A 71 -6.62 -12.54 6.67
C GLU A 71 -5.89 -12.60 8.02
N TRP A 72 -4.55 -12.69 7.99
CA TRP A 72 -3.74 -12.75 9.21
C TRP A 72 -3.65 -11.41 9.95
N VAL A 73 -3.97 -10.29 9.29
CA VAL A 73 -4.02 -8.96 9.93
C VAL A 73 -5.35 -8.77 10.64
N GLU A 74 -6.45 -9.21 10.04
CA GLU A 74 -7.78 -9.17 10.66
C GLU A 74 -7.86 -10.08 11.90
N ALA A 75 -7.19 -11.24 11.86
CA ALA A 75 -7.10 -12.14 13.02
C ALA A 75 -6.40 -11.51 14.23
N ALA A 76 -5.45 -10.60 14.02
CA ALA A 76 -4.77 -9.89 15.11
C ALA A 76 -5.69 -8.86 15.81
N GLU A 77 -6.68 -8.32 15.09
CA GLU A 77 -7.71 -7.45 15.66
C GLU A 77 -8.71 -8.24 16.52
N ALA A 78 -9.08 -9.45 16.09
CA ALA A 78 -10.01 -10.30 16.83
C ALA A 78 -9.47 -10.81 18.18
N MET A 79 -8.16 -10.70 18.42
CA MET A 79 -7.48 -11.12 19.66
C MET A 79 -7.12 -9.94 20.59
N ALA A 80 -7.44 -8.69 20.23
CA ALA A 80 -7.16 -7.48 21.00
C ALA A 80 -8.45 -6.86 21.56
#